data_AF-A0A2V9R5H8-F1
#
_entry.id   AF-A0A2V9R5H8-F1
#
_cell.length_a   1.000
_cell.length_b   1.000
_cell.length_c   1.000
_cell.angle_alpha   90.00
_cell.angle_beta   90.00
_cell.angle_gamma   90.00
#
_symmetry.space_group_name_H-M   'P 1'
#
loop_
_entity.id
_entity.type
_entity.pdbx_description
1 polymer ?
#
loop_
_entity_poly.entity_id
_entity_poly.type
_entity_poly.pdbx_seq_one_letter_code
_entity_poly.pdbx_strand_id
1 'polypeptide(L)'
;VFGGLMDAIMKVLNQNLRPRDKILAYVKTHFDYIASHPKYPRLVQAEMMRMGREQSPQLERMARQYFRPLFAKLAEVLSAGIKAGEFRPVDPMQFIPSMIAVVVFYFTSIPVMRAVTGVDPLTPERLAARKAAIVDLVSAALFETELYPPGANR
;
A
#
# COMPACT_ATOMS: atom_id res chain seq x y z
N VAL A 1 -13.39 10.10 -4.70
CA VAL A 1 -12.22 9.67 -3.89
C VAL A 1 -11.56 8.42 -4.47
N PHE A 2 -12.26 7.29 -4.62
CA PHE A 2 -11.64 6.03 -5.08
C PHE A 2 -11.05 6.09 -6.50
N GLY A 3 -11.79 6.67 -7.45
CA GLY A 3 -11.29 6.87 -8.82
C GLY A 3 -9.97 7.66 -8.84
N GLY A 4 -9.91 8.80 -8.14
CA GLY A 4 -8.68 9.60 -8.06
C GLY A 4 -7.51 8.88 -7.37
N LEU A 5 -7.78 8.00 -6.38
CA LEU A 5 -6.74 7.15 -5.78
C LEU A 5 -6.16 6.21 -6.83
N MET A 6 -7.05 5.56 -7.58
CA MET A 6 -6.68 4.64 -8.64
C MET A 6 -5.91 5.33 -9.76
N ASP A 7 -6.33 6.53 -10.18
CA ASP A 7 -5.62 7.32 -11.18
C ASP A 7 -4.21 7.68 -10.71
N ALA A 8 -4.06 8.13 -9.46
CA ALA A 8 -2.76 8.48 -8.87
C ALA A 8 -1.82 7.27 -8.78
N ILE A 9 -2.32 6.12 -8.32
CA ILE A 9 -1.55 4.88 -8.23
C ILE A 9 -1.16 4.36 -9.62
N MET A 10 -2.12 4.27 -10.54
CA MET A 10 -1.86 3.73 -11.88
C MET A 10 -0.88 4.61 -12.66
N LYS A 11 -0.96 5.94 -12.49
CA LYS A 11 0.03 6.87 -13.06
C LYS A 11 1.45 6.48 -12.67
N VAL A 12 1.69 6.20 -11.40
CA VAL A 12 3.02 5.81 -10.88
C VAL A 12 3.44 4.42 -11.36
N LEU A 13 2.55 3.43 -11.28
CA LEU A 13 2.86 2.05 -11.69
C LEU A 13 3.17 1.91 -13.19
N ASN A 14 2.63 2.83 -14.01
CA ASN A 14 2.85 2.88 -15.45
C ASN A 14 4.10 3.67 -15.87
N GLN A 15 4.81 4.32 -14.95
CA GLN A 15 6.06 5.01 -15.29
C GLN A 15 7.15 4.01 -15.71
N ASN A 16 8.11 4.47 -16.51
CA ASN A 16 9.28 3.66 -16.88
C ASN A 16 10.34 3.73 -15.77
N LEU A 17 10.09 3.00 -14.68
CA LEU A 17 10.95 2.91 -13.50
C LEU A 17 11.30 1.46 -13.21
N ARG A 18 12.38 1.23 -12.46
CA ARG A 18 12.70 -0.11 -11.94
C ARG A 18 11.59 -0.61 -11.02
N PRO A 19 11.36 -1.93 -10.93
CA PRO A 19 10.38 -2.52 -10.01
C PRO A 19 10.48 -1.97 -8.58
N ARG A 20 11.68 -1.87 -7.99
CA ARG A 20 11.88 -1.26 -6.65
C ARG A 20 11.28 0.13 -6.56
N ASP A 21 11.64 0.99 -7.50
CA ASP A 21 11.21 2.39 -7.51
C ASP A 21 9.68 2.51 -7.69
N LYS A 22 9.06 1.61 -8.48
CA LYS A 22 7.60 1.53 -8.61
C LYS A 22 6.90 1.17 -7.31
N ILE A 23 7.39 0.17 -6.58
CA ILE A 23 6.79 -0.23 -5.30
C ILE A 23 6.91 0.90 -4.27
N LEU A 24 8.09 1.53 -4.18
CA LEU A 24 8.30 2.67 -3.28
C LEU A 24 7.36 3.83 -3.60
N ALA A 25 7.26 4.18 -4.88
CA ALA A 25 6.40 5.27 -5.33
C ALA A 25 4.91 4.93 -5.13
N TYR A 26 4.51 3.67 -5.37
CA TYR A 26 3.16 3.18 -5.06
C TYR A 26 2.82 3.35 -3.58
N VAL A 27 3.66 2.85 -2.67
CA VAL A 27 3.43 2.91 -1.22
C VAL A 27 3.30 4.36 -0.76
N LYS A 28 4.21 5.23 -1.19
CA LYS A 28 4.19 6.67 -0.86
C LYS A 28 2.93 7.34 -1.38
N THR A 29 2.56 7.10 -2.63
CA THR A 29 1.37 7.69 -3.27
C THR A 29 0.09 7.22 -2.59
N HIS A 30 -0.03 5.93 -2.31
CA HIS A 30 -1.18 5.36 -1.61
C HIS A 30 -1.32 5.97 -0.21
N PHE A 31 -0.21 6.08 0.54
CA PHE A 31 -0.21 6.71 1.86
C PHE A 31 -0.63 8.18 1.80
N ASP A 32 -0.02 8.99 0.92
CA ASP A 32 -0.29 10.43 0.82
C ASP A 32 -1.75 10.70 0.42
N TYR A 33 -2.29 9.87 -0.49
CA TYR A 33 -3.67 10.01 -0.92
C TYR A 33 -4.65 9.67 0.21
N ILE A 34 -4.36 8.65 1.02
CA ILE A 34 -5.18 8.35 2.20
C ILE A 34 -5.02 9.43 3.28
N ALA A 35 -3.81 9.94 3.51
CA ALA A 35 -3.54 10.97 4.49
C ALA A 35 -4.28 12.29 4.18
N SER A 36 -4.46 12.61 2.89
CA SER A 36 -5.30 13.74 2.45
C SER A 36 -6.81 13.48 2.53
N HIS A 37 -7.23 12.24 2.73
CA HIS A 37 -8.63 11.83 2.83
C HIS A 37 -8.89 10.87 4.03
N PRO A 38 -8.56 11.25 5.27
CA PRO A 38 -8.46 10.32 6.40
C PRO A 38 -9.79 9.68 6.84
N LYS A 39 -10.93 10.23 6.43
CA LYS A 39 -12.27 9.64 6.64
C LYS A 39 -12.55 8.47 5.69
N TYR A 40 -11.91 8.46 4.52
CA TYR A 40 -12.21 7.55 3.44
C TYR A 40 -11.93 6.07 3.75
N PRO A 41 -10.79 5.68 4.35
CA PRO A 41 -10.51 4.27 4.66
C PRO A 41 -11.55 3.62 5.56
N ARG A 42 -12.06 4.36 6.56
CA ARG A 42 -13.09 3.84 7.48
C ARG A 42 -14.42 3.61 6.77
N LEU A 43 -14.81 4.50 5.86
CA LEU A 43 -16.02 4.34 5.06
C LEU A 43 -15.91 3.10 4.17
N VAL A 44 -14.78 2.94 3.47
CA VAL A 44 -14.54 1.75 2.63
C VAL A 44 -14.57 0.48 3.46
N GLN A 45 -13.90 0.47 4.62
CA GLN A 45 -13.89 -0.69 5.50
C GLN A 45 -15.28 -1.03 6.04
N ALA A 46 -16.08 -0.03 6.44
CA ALA A 46 -17.45 -0.23 6.90
C ALA A 46 -18.33 -0.83 5.79
N GLU A 47 -18.23 -0.34 4.56
CA GLU A 47 -18.91 -0.91 3.41
C GLU A 47 -18.45 -2.35 3.14
N MET A 48 -17.14 -2.64 3.16
CA MET A 48 -16.62 -4.00 3.01
C MET A 48 -17.18 -4.96 4.07
N MET A 49 -17.26 -4.53 5.33
CA MET A 49 -17.82 -5.33 6.43
C MET A 49 -19.34 -5.56 6.30
N ARG A 50 -20.07 -4.58 5.74
CA ARG A 50 -21.49 -4.73 5.44
C ARG A 50 -21.73 -5.70 4.27
N MET A 51 -20.89 -5.62 3.25
CA MET A 51 -20.97 -6.40 2.03
C MET A 51 -20.46 -7.85 2.19
N GLY A 52 -19.71 -8.18 3.24
CA GLY A 52 -19.29 -9.56 3.52
C GLY A 52 -20.43 -10.52 3.89
N ARG A 53 -21.66 -10.00 4.09
CA ARG A 53 -22.84 -10.79 4.46
C ARG A 53 -23.81 -11.07 3.30
N GLU A 54 -23.69 -10.36 2.17
CA GLU A 54 -24.58 -10.45 1.01
C GLU A 54 -23.82 -10.18 -0.29
N GLN A 55 -24.18 -10.82 -1.42
CA GLN A 55 -23.60 -10.47 -2.72
C GLN A 55 -23.96 -9.01 -3.05
N SER A 56 -22.98 -8.11 -3.02
CA SER A 56 -23.19 -6.69 -3.30
C SER A 56 -22.79 -6.36 -4.75
N PRO A 57 -23.75 -5.98 -5.62
CA PRO A 57 -23.46 -5.55 -6.99
C PRO A 57 -22.47 -4.37 -7.04
N GLN A 58 -22.47 -3.53 -6.00
CA GLN A 58 -21.56 -2.40 -5.85
C GLN A 58 -20.12 -2.85 -5.57
N LEU A 59 -19.93 -3.84 -4.69
CA LEU A 59 -18.61 -4.42 -4.43
C LEU A 59 -18.07 -5.08 -5.69
N GLU A 60 -18.90 -5.85 -6.39
CA GLU A 60 -18.47 -6.47 -7.64
C GLU A 60 -18.07 -5.44 -8.70
N ARG A 61 -18.83 -4.35 -8.83
CA ARG A 61 -18.47 -3.24 -9.72
C ARG A 61 -17.13 -2.63 -9.31
N MET A 62 -16.92 -2.36 -8.02
CA MET A 62 -15.65 -1.83 -7.52
C MET A 62 -14.49 -2.81 -7.75
N ALA A 63 -14.72 -4.10 -7.52
CA ALA A 63 -13.73 -5.14 -7.74
C ALA A 63 -13.34 -5.22 -9.23
N ARG A 64 -14.31 -5.23 -10.13
CA ARG A 64 -14.06 -5.23 -11.59
C ARG A 64 -13.37 -3.95 -12.05
N GLN A 65 -13.81 -2.79 -11.58
CA GLN A 65 -13.36 -1.50 -12.08
C GLN A 65 -11.99 -1.08 -11.53
N TYR A 66 -11.65 -1.51 -10.31
CA TYR A 66 -10.51 -0.93 -9.60
C TYR A 66 -9.60 -1.98 -8.93
N PHE A 67 -10.16 -2.90 -8.12
CA PHE A 67 -9.32 -3.84 -7.36
C PHE A 67 -8.62 -4.86 -8.26
N ARG A 68 -9.31 -5.45 -9.23
CA ARG A 68 -8.73 -6.42 -10.17
C ARG A 68 -7.63 -5.77 -11.02
N PRO A 69 -7.83 -4.60 -11.67
CA PRO A 69 -6.75 -3.92 -12.40
C PRO A 69 -5.55 -3.58 -11.53
N LEU A 70 -5.78 -3.07 -10.31
CA LEU A 70 -4.70 -2.74 -9.37
C LEU A 70 -3.88 -3.99 -9.01
N PHE A 71 -4.59 -5.05 -8.62
CA PHE A 71 -3.97 -6.29 -8.19
C PHE A 71 -3.14 -6.91 -9.31
N ALA A 72 -3.69 -6.99 -10.52
CA ALA A 72 -2.97 -7.45 -11.70
C ALA A 72 -1.71 -6.61 -11.95
N LYS A 73 -1.83 -5.28 -11.88
CA LYS A 73 -0.68 -4.40 -12.13
C LYS A 73 0.44 -4.55 -11.10
N LEU A 74 0.09 -4.68 -9.82
CA LEU A 74 1.06 -4.93 -8.76
C LEU A 74 1.71 -6.30 -8.91
N ALA A 75 0.94 -7.33 -9.28
CA ALA A 75 1.48 -8.67 -9.54
C ALA A 75 2.48 -8.68 -10.70
N GLU A 76 2.22 -7.93 -11.78
CA GLU A 76 3.19 -7.71 -12.87
C GLU A 76 4.50 -7.09 -12.36
N VAL A 77 4.41 -6.03 -11.54
CA VAL A 77 5.60 -5.36 -10.99
C VAL A 77 6.38 -6.29 -10.07
N LEU A 78 5.69 -7.06 -9.22
CA LEU A 78 6.33 -8.06 -8.35
C LEU A 78 7.03 -9.13 -9.17
N SER A 79 6.36 -9.70 -10.17
CA SER A 79 6.94 -10.71 -11.06
C SER A 79 8.19 -10.18 -11.79
N ALA A 80 8.12 -8.96 -12.31
CA ALA A 80 9.26 -8.32 -12.97
C ALA A 80 10.45 -8.11 -12.02
N GLY A 81 10.21 -7.65 -10.80
CA GLY A 81 11.27 -7.46 -9.81
C GLY A 81 11.87 -8.77 -9.30
N ILE A 82 11.07 -9.83 -9.14
CA ILE A 82 11.56 -11.18 -8.82
C ILE A 82 12.47 -11.69 -9.95
N LYS A 83 12.01 -11.57 -11.20
CA LYS A 83 12.80 -12.00 -12.37
C LYS A 83 14.12 -11.23 -12.52
N ALA A 84 14.13 -9.95 -12.13
CA ALA A 84 15.32 -9.11 -12.15
C ALA A 84 16.26 -9.33 -10.94
N GLY A 85 15.91 -10.20 -9.98
CA GLY A 85 16.66 -10.37 -8.73
C GLY A 85 16.57 -9.16 -7.79
N GLU A 86 15.66 -8.22 -8.06
CA GLU A 86 15.45 -7.05 -7.19
C GLU A 86 14.62 -7.40 -5.96
N PHE A 87 13.72 -8.38 -6.06
CA PHE A 87 12.78 -8.78 -5.02
C PHE A 87 12.96 -10.23 -4.59
N ARG A 88 12.70 -10.50 -3.32
CA ARG A 88 12.52 -11.84 -2.77
C ARG A 88 11.35 -12.54 -3.47
N PRO A 89 11.35 -13.88 -3.63
CA PRO A 89 10.29 -14.64 -4.29
C PRO A 89 9.02 -14.72 -3.42
N VAL A 90 8.26 -13.63 -3.34
CA VAL A 90 7.02 -13.53 -2.57
C VAL A 90 5.80 -13.96 -3.39
N ASP A 91 4.79 -14.51 -2.72
CA ASP A 91 3.46 -14.74 -3.33
C ASP A 91 2.69 -13.40 -3.43
N PRO A 92 2.32 -12.92 -4.63
CA PRO A 92 1.52 -11.71 -4.80
C PRO A 92 0.18 -11.74 -4.05
N MET A 93 -0.45 -12.91 -3.91
CA MET A 93 -1.72 -13.10 -3.19
C MET A 93 -1.59 -12.81 -1.69
N GLN A 94 -0.39 -12.95 -1.13
CA GLN A 94 -0.11 -12.66 0.27
C GLN A 94 0.48 -11.26 0.44
N PHE A 95 1.40 -10.88 -0.45
CA PHE A 95 2.18 -9.66 -0.29
C PHE A 95 1.37 -8.39 -0.59
N ILE A 96 0.59 -8.37 -1.67
CA ILE A 96 -0.22 -7.21 -2.07
C ILE A 96 -1.21 -6.81 -0.97
N PRO A 97 -2.06 -7.71 -0.42
CA PRO A 97 -2.99 -7.32 0.64
C PRO A 97 -2.25 -6.90 1.92
N SER A 98 -1.12 -7.52 2.24
CA SER A 98 -0.29 -7.12 3.40
C SER A 98 0.24 -5.69 3.25
N MET A 99 0.75 -5.34 2.06
CA MET A 99 1.23 -3.99 1.75
C MET A 99 0.11 -2.94 1.78
N ILE A 100 -1.08 -3.27 1.30
CA ILE A 100 -2.26 -2.40 1.41
C ILE A 100 -2.67 -2.23 2.88
N ALA A 101 -2.69 -3.33 3.64
CA ALA A 101 -3.12 -3.35 5.03
C ALA A 101 -2.25 -2.47 5.92
N VAL A 102 -0.92 -2.51 5.79
CA VAL A 102 -0.03 -1.68 6.63
C VAL A 102 -0.25 -0.17 6.43
N VAL A 103 -0.71 0.24 5.25
CA VAL A 103 -1.12 1.63 4.97
C VAL A 103 -2.49 1.90 5.60
N VAL A 104 -3.50 1.13 5.21
CA VAL A 104 -4.91 1.37 5.57
C VAL A 104 -5.15 1.24 7.08
N PHE A 105 -4.55 0.24 7.72
CA PHE A 105 -4.73 -0.06 9.14
C PHE A 105 -4.36 1.12 10.04
N TYR A 106 -3.35 1.91 9.66
CA TYR A 106 -2.96 3.09 10.43
C TYR A 106 -4.12 4.09 10.54
N PHE A 107 -4.88 4.31 9.46
CA PHE A 107 -5.97 5.28 9.45
C PHE A 107 -7.26 4.74 10.06
N THR A 108 -7.52 3.45 9.91
CA THR A 108 -8.72 2.81 10.46
C THR A 108 -8.62 2.60 11.96
N SER A 109 -7.40 2.43 12.50
CA SER A 109 -7.13 2.25 13.93
C SER A 109 -6.94 3.54 14.73
N ILE A 110 -7.05 4.72 14.12
CA ILE A 110 -6.87 6.03 14.80
C ILE A 110 -7.66 6.17 16.12
N PRO A 111 -8.94 5.76 16.25
CA PRO A 111 -9.66 5.92 17.52
C PRO A 111 -9.00 5.10 18.64
N VAL A 112 -8.56 3.89 18.32
CA VAL A 112 -7.85 3.00 19.24
C VAL A 112 -6.49 3.60 19.60
N MET A 113 -5.72 4.06 18.62
CA MET A 113 -4.42 4.70 18.89
C MET A 113 -4.56 5.93 19.79
N ARG A 114 -5.56 6.79 19.56
CA ARG A 114 -5.83 7.95 20.42
C ARG A 114 -6.19 7.52 21.84
N ALA A 115 -7.02 6.49 22.00
CA ALA A 115 -7.40 5.97 23.31
C ALA A 115 -6.21 5.38 24.09
N VAL A 116 -5.31 4.66 23.41
CA VAL A 116 -4.15 4.00 24.02
C VAL A 116 -3.03 4.99 24.34
N THR A 117 -2.78 5.97 23.46
CA THR A 117 -1.57 6.80 23.51
C THR A 117 -1.82 8.25 23.96
N GLY A 118 -3.07 8.71 23.98
CA GLY A 118 -3.44 10.09 24.33
C GLY A 118 -3.02 11.16 23.31
N VAL A 119 -2.41 10.78 22.18
CA VAL A 119 -1.87 11.71 21.18
C VAL A 119 -2.62 11.62 19.86
N ASP A 120 -2.60 12.71 19.08
CA ASP A 120 -3.19 12.71 17.75
C ASP A 120 -2.23 12.07 16.71
N PRO A 121 -2.55 10.88 16.16
CA PRO A 121 -1.71 10.21 15.15
C PRO A 121 -1.70 10.91 13.77
N LEU A 122 -2.52 11.94 13.59
CA LEU A 122 -2.65 12.68 12.32
C LEU A 122 -1.82 13.96 12.25
N THR A 123 -0.98 14.24 13.25
CA THR A 123 -0.02 15.35 13.17
C THR A 123 0.94 15.15 11.99
N PRO A 124 1.37 16.22 11.30
CA PRO A 124 2.27 16.13 10.14
C PRO A 124 3.53 15.32 10.43
N GLU A 125 4.13 15.50 11.61
CA GLU A 125 5.34 14.82 12.05
C GLU A 125 5.11 13.30 12.16
N ARG A 126 3.97 12.88 12.73
CA ARG A 126 3.63 11.46 12.89
C ARG A 126 3.25 10.81 11.58
N LEU A 127 2.58 11.54 10.68
CA LEU A 127 2.30 11.06 9.33
C LEU A 127 3.60 10.85 8.54
N ALA A 128 4.55 11.79 8.63
CA ALA A 128 5.87 11.65 8.02
C ALA A 128 6.64 10.45 8.58
N ALA A 129 6.69 10.32 9.92
CA ALA A 129 7.32 9.18 10.59
C ALA A 129 6.66 7.85 10.19
N ARG A 130 5.32 7.80 10.13
CA ARG A 130 4.61 6.59 9.71
C ARG A 130 4.87 6.23 8.26
N LYS A 131 4.88 7.20 7.36
CA LYS A 131 5.20 6.99 5.94
C LYS A 131 6.60 6.39 5.78
N ALA A 132 7.59 6.95 6.49
CA ALA A 132 8.95 6.43 6.49
C ALA A 132 9.00 4.97 7.01
N ALA A 133 8.34 4.69 8.14
CA ALA A 133 8.28 3.34 8.70
C ALA A 133 7.60 2.32 7.79
N ILE A 134 6.53 2.70 7.06
CA ILE A 134 5.88 1.80 6.09
C ILE A 134 6.81 1.52 4.91
N VAL A 135 7.48 2.55 4.38
CA VAL A 135 8.43 2.39 3.27
C VAL A 135 9.57 1.46 3.67
N ASP A 136 10.13 1.65 4.87
CA ASP A 136 11.19 0.80 5.42
C ASP A 136 10.71 -0.65 5.56
N LEU A 137 9.56 -0.87 6.22
CA LEU A 137 8.97 -2.20 6.41
C LEU A 137 8.74 -2.94 5.09
N VAL A 138 8.14 -2.27 4.09
CA VAL A 138 7.89 -2.86 2.77
C VAL A 138 9.20 -3.18 2.06
N SER A 139 10.20 -2.30 2.17
CA SER A 139 11.53 -2.51 1.57
C SER A 139 12.22 -3.72 2.18
N ALA A 140 12.30 -3.80 3.51
CA ALA A 140 12.89 -4.92 4.23
C ALA A 140 12.15 -6.24 3.96
N ALA A 141 10.82 -6.18 3.80
CA ALA A 141 9.99 -7.34 3.51
C ALA A 141 9.96 -7.74 2.02
N LEU A 142 10.57 -6.99 1.10
CA LEU A 142 10.46 -7.31 -0.33
C LEU A 142 11.80 -7.33 -1.05
N PHE A 143 12.70 -6.43 -0.72
CA PHE A 143 13.90 -6.24 -1.51
C PHE A 143 14.93 -7.31 -1.17
N GLU A 144 15.54 -7.85 -2.22
CA GLU A 144 16.65 -8.77 -2.06
C GLU A 144 17.89 -7.99 -1.56
N THR A 145 18.55 -8.51 -0.53
CA THR A 145 19.63 -7.76 0.16
C THR A 145 20.94 -7.81 -0.64
N GLU A 146 21.09 -8.78 -1.55
CA GLU A 146 22.34 -9.04 -2.27
C GLU A 146 22.70 -8.03 -3.38
N LEU A 147 21.87 -7.02 -3.64
CA LEU A 147 22.27 -5.90 -4.52
C LEU A 147 23.14 -4.83 -3.83
N TYR A 148 23.57 -5.08 -2.58
CA TYR A 148 24.67 -4.37 -1.95
C TYR A 148 25.65 -5.41 -1.36
N PRO A 149 26.85 -5.62 -1.94
CA PRO A 149 27.82 -6.50 -1.32
C PRO A 149 28.15 -5.97 0.09
N PRO A 150 28.28 -6.85 1.10
CA PRO A 150 28.77 -6.44 2.41
C PRO A 150 30.23 -5.95 2.27
N GLY A 151 30.42 -4.64 2.11
CA GLY A 151 31.77 -4.09 1.89
C GLY A 151 31.91 -2.59 1.59
N ALA A 152 30.83 -1.82 1.39
CA ALA A 152 30.94 -0.37 1.12
C ALA A 152 30.59 0.50 2.34
N ASN A 153 31.29 0.30 3.44
CA ASN A 153 31.94 1.36 4.23
C ASN A 153 32.59 0.75 5.47
N ARG A 154 33.91 0.90 5.55
CA ARG A 154 34.63 0.97 6.82
C ARG A 154 34.34 2.32 7.47
#